data_AF-A0A971H6K8-F1
#
_entry.id   AF-A0A971H6K8-F1
#
_cell.length_a   1.000
_cell.length_b   1.000
_cell.length_c   1.000
_cell.angle_alpha   90.00
_cell.angle_beta   90.00
_cell.angle_gamma   90.00
#
_symmetry.space_group_name_H-M   'P 1'
#
loop_
_entity.id
_entity.type
_entity.pdbx_description
1 polymer ?
#
loop_
_entity_poly.entity_id
_entity_poly.type
_entity_poly.pdbx_seq_one_letter_code
_entity_poly.pdbx_strand_id
1 'polypeptide(L)'
;MTSKELVLEQLEKHRGSFCSGEAMAVSIGISRAAIWKAVKDLKSEGYEISASPKLGYRLSVDNDILSASGISAFLSDATIPILYFDTVDSTNRIAKELALRHAEHGTLVV
;
A
#
# COMPACT_ATOMS: atom_id res chain seq x y z
N MET A 1 -5.28 -5.78 -8.54
CA MET A 1 -4.21 -5.55 -7.57
C MET A 1 -2.97 -6.34 -7.96
N THR A 2 -1.80 -5.70 -7.93
CA THR A 2 -0.51 -6.35 -8.20
C THR A 2 0.02 -7.07 -6.96
N SER A 3 0.96 -8.01 -7.12
CA SER A 3 1.62 -8.66 -5.96
C SER A 3 2.29 -7.65 -5.03
N LYS A 4 2.75 -6.50 -5.57
CA LYS A 4 3.39 -5.43 -4.81
C LYS A 4 2.40 -4.72 -3.88
N GLU A 5 1.23 -4.36 -4.40
CA GLU A 5 0.14 -3.72 -3.63
C GLU A 5 -0.33 -4.63 -2.48
N LEU A 6 -0.52 -5.92 -2.75
CA LEU A 6 -0.97 -6.88 -1.73
C LEU A 6 0.05 -7.05 -0.60
N VAL A 7 1.34 -7.01 -0.93
CA VAL A 7 2.42 -7.07 0.07
C VAL A 7 2.47 -5.78 0.88
N LEU A 8 2.35 -4.62 0.23
CA LEU A 8 2.33 -3.33 0.92
C LEU A 8 1.14 -3.23 1.88
N GLU A 9 -0.05 -3.65 1.45
CA GLU A 9 -1.25 -3.67 2.28
C GLU A 9 -1.04 -4.50 3.56
N GLN A 10 -0.44 -5.69 3.44
CA GLN A 10 -0.14 -6.52 4.61
C GLN A 10 0.88 -5.88 5.56
N LEU A 11 1.89 -5.20 5.01
CA LEU A 11 2.88 -4.49 5.81
C LEU A 11 2.30 -3.24 6.49
N GLU A 12 1.41 -2.51 5.83
CA GLU A 12 0.72 -1.34 6.38
C GLU A 12 -0.22 -1.72 7.52
N LYS A 13 -1.00 -2.80 7.37
CA LYS A 13 -1.85 -3.33 8.45
C LYS A 13 -1.09 -3.71 9.73
N HIS A 14 0.20 -4.00 9.59
CA HIS A 14 1.08 -4.39 10.71
C HIS A 14 2.27 -3.44 10.84
N ARG A 15 2.10 -2.16 10.48
CA ARG A 15 3.15 -1.15 10.50
C ARG A 15 3.88 -1.14 11.86
N GLY A 16 5.21 -1.07 11.83
CA GLY A 16 6.06 -1.17 13.01
C GLY A 16 6.30 -2.57 13.56
N SER A 17 5.61 -3.59 13.05
CA SER A 17 5.75 -5.00 13.45
C SER A 17 6.35 -5.87 12.33
N PHE A 18 6.98 -6.98 12.71
CA PHE A 18 7.52 -7.93 11.74
C PHE A 18 6.43 -8.87 11.22
N CYS A 19 6.35 -8.98 9.90
CA CYS A 19 5.52 -9.93 9.16
C CYS A 19 6.41 -11.01 8.53
N SER A 20 6.11 -12.28 8.83
CA SER A 20 6.79 -13.41 8.19
C SER A 20 6.49 -13.43 6.69
N GLY A 21 7.55 -13.48 5.87
CA GLY A 21 7.38 -13.60 4.41
C GLY A 21 6.73 -14.92 3.97
N GLU A 22 6.83 -15.97 4.80
CA GLU A 22 6.14 -17.23 4.55
C GLU A 22 4.65 -17.14 4.88
N ALA A 23 4.30 -16.50 6.00
CA ALA A 23 2.92 -16.25 6.36
C ALA A 23 2.22 -15.34 5.33
N MET A 24 2.91 -14.28 4.87
CA MET A 24 2.38 -13.42 3.81
C MET A 24 2.21 -14.18 2.49
N ALA A 25 3.18 -15.03 2.11
CA ALA A 25 3.06 -15.87 0.91
C ALA A 25 1.81 -16.77 0.96
N VAL A 26 1.57 -17.43 2.09
CA VAL A 26 0.39 -18.28 2.30
C VAL A 26 -0.90 -17.45 2.29
N SER A 27 -0.94 -16.33 3.02
CA SER A 27 -2.12 -15.47 3.12
C SER A 27 -2.51 -14.81 1.80
N ILE A 28 -1.54 -14.40 0.99
CA ILE A 28 -1.77 -13.74 -0.31
C ILE A 28 -1.96 -14.78 -1.42
N GLY A 29 -1.45 -16.01 -1.24
CA GLY A 29 -1.50 -17.06 -2.26
C GLY A 29 -0.44 -16.91 -3.35
N ILE A 30 0.73 -16.36 -3.02
CA ILE A 30 1.86 -16.18 -3.95
C ILE A 30 3.14 -16.81 -3.41
N SER A 31 4.15 -17.01 -4.26
CA SER A 31 5.41 -17.62 -3.83
C SER A 31 6.22 -16.69 -2.92
N ARG A 32 7.08 -17.27 -2.06
CA ARG A 32 8.04 -16.48 -1.25
C ARG A 32 8.99 -15.64 -2.12
N ALA A 33 9.31 -16.12 -3.32
CA ALA A 33 10.09 -15.36 -4.29
C ALA A 33 9.35 -14.12 -4.81
N ALA A 34 8.03 -14.22 -5.01
CA ALA A 34 7.18 -13.08 -5.39
C ALA A 34 7.10 -12.05 -4.24
N ILE A 35 6.97 -12.50 -2.99
CA ILE A 35 7.07 -11.62 -1.80
C ILE A 35 8.41 -10.89 -1.78
N TRP A 36 9.52 -11.62 -1.94
CA TRP A 36 10.85 -11.01 -1.94
C TRP A 36 11.01 -9.96 -3.05
N LYS A 37 10.54 -10.27 -4.26
CA LYS A 37 10.56 -9.34 -5.40
C LYS A 37 9.73 -8.09 -5.11
N ALA A 38 8.50 -8.25 -4.63
CA ALA A 38 7.63 -7.14 -4.24
C ALA A 38 8.27 -6.25 -3.17
N VAL A 39 8.84 -6.83 -2.10
CA VAL A 39 9.55 -6.07 -1.07
C VAL A 39 10.76 -5.34 -1.63
N LYS A 40 11.51 -5.97 -2.55
CA LYS A 40 12.65 -5.33 -3.20
C LYS A 40 12.22 -4.11 -4.03
N ASP A 41 11.13 -4.25 -4.78
CA ASP A 41 10.58 -3.16 -5.59
C ASP A 41 10.09 -2.01 -4.70
N LEU A 42 9.36 -2.31 -3.61
CA LEU A 42 8.96 -1.30 -2.61
C LEU A 42 10.17 -0.56 -2.01
N LYS A 43 11.24 -1.28 -1.65
CA LYS A 43 12.47 -0.62 -1.17
C LYS A 43 13.08 0.31 -2.21
N SER A 44 13.04 -0.06 -3.49
CA SER A 44 13.56 0.79 -4.57
C SER A 44 12.71 2.04 -4.82
N GLU A 45 11.44 1.99 -4.45
CA GLU A 45 10.51 3.13 -4.45
C GLU A 45 10.64 4.01 -3.18
N GLY A 46 11.57 3.67 -2.29
CA GLY A 46 11.89 4.45 -1.09
C GLY A 46 11.22 3.96 0.20
N TYR A 47 10.42 2.89 0.15
CA TYR A 47 9.76 2.40 1.36
C TYR A 47 10.77 1.88 2.38
N GLU A 48 10.63 2.35 3.62
CA GLU A 48 11.53 1.99 4.73
C GLU A 48 11.20 0.60 5.30
N ILE A 49 11.63 -0.44 4.59
CA ILE A 49 11.36 -1.84 4.99
C ILE A 49 12.62 -2.49 5.58
N SER A 50 12.57 -2.85 6.85
CA SER A 50 13.57 -3.69 7.50
C SER A 50 13.34 -5.17 7.15
N ALA A 51 14.43 -5.93 6.95
CA ALA A 51 14.36 -7.39 6.77
C ALA A 51 15.23 -8.06 7.83
N SER A 52 14.66 -9.05 8.53
CA SER A 52 15.38 -9.84 9.52
C SER A 52 15.25 -11.33 9.21
N PRO A 53 16.34 -12.11 9.25
CA PRO A 53 16.26 -13.56 9.25
C PRO A 53 15.29 -14.05 10.34
N LYS A 54 14.49 -15.07 10.04
CA LYS A 54 13.46 -15.69 10.91
C LYS A 54 12.22 -14.84 11.23
N LEU A 55 12.33 -13.51 11.30
CA LEU A 55 11.19 -12.64 11.59
C LEU A 55 10.43 -12.18 10.33
N GLY A 56 11.15 -11.99 9.22
CA GLY A 56 10.57 -11.53 7.95
C GLY A 56 10.79 -10.03 7.73
N TYR A 57 9.73 -9.31 7.38
CA TYR A 57 9.78 -7.93 6.90
C TYR A 57 8.97 -7.00 7.80
N ARG A 58 9.45 -5.78 8.00
CA ARG A 58 8.76 -4.76 8.79
C ARG A 58 8.80 -3.43 8.06
N LEU A 59 7.64 -2.81 7.88
CA LEU A 59 7.55 -1.42 7.45
C LEU A 59 7.79 -0.48 8.65
N SER A 60 8.66 0.50 8.47
CA SER A 60 8.96 1.54 9.47
C SER A 60 7.70 2.27 9.90
N VAL A 61 7.61 2.64 11.18
CA VAL A 61 6.52 3.50 11.66
C VAL A 61 6.63 4.89 11.02
N ASP A 62 7.86 5.35 10.82
CA ASP A 62 8.21 6.66 10.27
C ASP A 62 8.21 6.69 8.73
N ASN A 63 7.75 5.63 8.06
CA ASN A 63 7.66 5.61 6.59
C ASN A 63 6.64 6.66 6.11
N ASP A 64 7.13 7.75 5.53
CA ASP A 64 6.37 8.94 5.10
C ASP A 64 5.96 8.89 3.61
N ILE A 65 5.90 7.69 3.03
CA ILE A 65 5.43 7.51 1.65
C ILE A 65 3.91 7.33 1.67
N LEU A 66 3.21 8.23 0.98
CA LEU A 66 1.78 8.12 0.73
C LEU A 66 1.50 6.98 -0.25
N SER A 67 0.52 6.15 0.09
CA SER A 67 0.04 5.08 -0.77
C SER A 67 -1.43 4.81 -0.51
N ALA A 68 -2.14 4.32 -1.52
CA ALA A 68 -3.54 3.92 -1.35
C ALA A 68 -3.70 2.88 -0.22
N SER A 69 -2.78 1.91 -0.15
CA SER A 69 -2.76 0.89 0.91
C SER A 69 -2.53 1.48 2.30
N GLY A 70 -1.60 2.44 2.43
CA GLY A 70 -1.34 3.12 3.68
C GLY A 70 -2.52 3.95 4.16
N ILE A 71 -3.15 4.71 3.26
CA ILE A 71 -4.35 5.51 3.59
C ILE A 71 -5.52 4.58 3.97
N SER A 72 -5.76 3.54 3.17
CA SER A 72 -6.85 2.57 3.40
C SER A 72 -6.76 1.90 4.77
N ALA A 73 -5.54 1.64 5.26
CA ALA A 73 -5.33 1.06 6.59
C ALA A 73 -5.87 1.92 7.76
N PHE A 74 -6.08 3.22 7.55
CA PHE A 74 -6.64 4.14 8.56
C PHE A 74 -8.11 4.51 8.31
N LEU A 75 -8.71 4.10 7.19
CA LEU A 75 -10.12 4.38 6.91
C LEU A 75 -11.03 3.37 7.60
N SER A 76 -12.18 3.85 8.10
CA SER A 76 -13.22 2.98 8.65
C SER A 76 -13.91 2.14 7.57
N ASP A 77 -13.94 2.66 6.34
CA ASP A 77 -14.45 1.96 5.16
C ASP A 77 -13.33 1.80 4.12
N ALA A 78 -12.79 0.59 4.04
CA ALA A 78 -11.72 0.25 3.11
C ALA A 78 -12.20 0.07 1.66
N THR A 79 -13.52 0.17 1.40
CA THR A 79 -14.08 0.06 0.05
C THR A 79 -14.04 1.37 -0.74
N ILE A 80 -13.78 2.49 -0.06
CA ILE A 80 -13.67 3.81 -0.68
C ILE A 80 -12.57 3.79 -1.76
N PRO A 81 -12.88 4.20 -3.01
CA PRO A 81 -11.86 4.32 -4.05
C PRO A 81 -10.85 5.41 -3.69
N ILE A 82 -9.56 5.05 -3.66
CA ILE A 82 -8.45 5.99 -3.42
C ILE A 82 -7.63 6.10 -4.70
N LEU A 83 -7.56 7.31 -5.25
CA LEU A 83 -6.72 7.65 -6.38
C LEU A 83 -5.53 8.47 -5.89
N TYR A 84 -4.35 7.89 -6.00
CA TYR A 84 -3.09 8.51 -5.63
C TYR A 84 -2.32 8.95 -6.87
N PHE A 85 -1.80 10.18 -6.86
CA PHE A 85 -0.97 10.75 -7.91
C PHE A 85 0.35 11.28 -7.33
N ASP A 86 1.50 10.84 -7.87
CA ASP A 86 2.81 11.33 -7.42
C ASP A 86 2.97 12.85 -7.64
N THR A 87 2.34 13.39 -8.67
CA THR A 87 2.33 14.83 -8.95
C THR A 87 1.08 15.21 -9.73
N VAL A 88 0.40 16.24 -9.26
CA VAL A 88 -0.82 16.78 -9.86
C VAL A 88 -0.88 18.29 -9.62
N ASP A 89 -1.47 19.00 -10.56
CA ASP A 89 -1.71 20.45 -10.50
C ASP A 89 -2.77 20.84 -9.45
N SER A 90 -3.85 20.06 -9.33
CA SER A 90 -4.84 20.20 -8.27
C SER A 90 -5.65 18.92 -8.03
N THR A 91 -5.56 18.36 -6.82
CA THR A 91 -6.41 17.24 -6.38
C THR A 91 -7.90 17.60 -6.43
N ASN A 92 -8.27 18.82 -6.03
CA ASN A 92 -9.65 19.32 -6.12
C ASN A 92 -10.16 19.40 -7.56
N ARG A 93 -9.31 19.75 -8.53
CA ARG A 93 -9.70 19.76 -9.95
C ARG A 93 -10.03 18.34 -10.41
N ILE A 94 -9.15 17.38 -10.13
CA ILE A 94 -9.37 15.96 -10.48
C ILE A 94 -10.64 15.42 -9.80
N ALA A 95 -10.82 15.67 -8.50
CA ALA A 95 -11.99 15.23 -7.77
C ALA A 95 -13.30 15.75 -8.38
N LYS A 96 -13.35 17.03 -8.80
CA LYS A 96 -14.49 17.61 -9.50
C LYS A 96 -14.75 16.95 -10.85
N GLU A 97 -13.70 16.71 -11.63
CA GLU A 97 -13.82 16.04 -12.93
C GLU A 97 -14.35 14.61 -12.79
N LEU A 98 -13.89 13.88 -11.78
CA LEU A 98 -14.37 12.53 -11.48
C LEU A 98 -15.83 12.53 -11.01
N ALA A 99 -16.21 13.49 -10.15
CA ALA A 99 -17.60 13.64 -9.73
C ALA A 99 -18.53 13.90 -10.92
N LEU A 100 -18.13 14.74 -11.87
CA LEU A 100 -18.87 14.98 -13.13
C LEU A 100 -18.96 13.74 -14.01
N ARG A 101 -18.00 12.82 -13.90
CA ARG A 101 -17.99 11.51 -14.59
C ARG A 101 -18.72 10.42 -13.80
N HIS A 102 -19.50 10.79 -12.78
CA HIS A 102 -20.23 9.85 -11.93
C HIS A 102 -19.33 8.85 -11.19
N ALA A 103 -18.15 9.28 -10.77
CA ALA A 103 -17.34 8.51 -9.82
C ALA A 103 -18.14 8.23 -8.53
N GLU A 104 -17.79 7.12 -7.88
CA GLU A 104 -18.46 6.65 -6.68
C GLU A 104 -18.38 7.67 -5.54
N HIS A 105 -19.47 7.77 -4.76
CA HIS A 105 -19.49 8.65 -3.59
C HIS A 105 -18.41 8.25 -2.60
N GLY A 106 -17.70 9.24 -2.06
CA GLY A 106 -16.58 9.00 -1.14
C GLY A 106 -15.22 8.86 -1.82
N THR A 107 -15.13 8.79 -3.16
CA THR A 107 -13.85 8.70 -3.88
C THR A 107 -12.85 9.75 -3.38
N LEU A 108 -11.70 9.30 -2.91
CA LEU A 108 -10.63 10.12 -2.38
C LEU A 108 -9.54 10.34 -3.45
N VAL A 109 -9.10 11.59 -3.61
CA VAL A 109 -8.01 11.96 -4.51
C VAL A 109 -6.88 12.57 -3.69
N VAL A 110 -5.68 11.99 -3.80
CA VAL A 110 -4.47 12.41 -3.08
C VAL A 110 -3.33 12.62 -4.07
#